data_AF-A0A6B3GZX8-F1
#
_entry.id   AF-A0A6B3GZX8-F1
#
_cell.length_a   1.000
_cell.length_b   1.000
_cell.length_c   1.000
_cell.angle_alpha   90.00
_cell.angle_beta   90.00
_cell.angle_gamma   90.00
#
_symmetry.space_group_name_H-M   'P 1'
#
loop_
_entity.id
_entity.type
_entity.pdbx_description
1 polymer ?
#
loop_
_entity_poly.entity_id
_entity_poly.type
_entity_poly.pdbx_seq_one_letter_code
_entity_poly.pdbx_strand_id
1 'polypeptide(L)'
;DELPFEAAMHPCGLLVSDAALVRRTPMAPTTVENIAMSQFDKEDIEDTGHPKIDVIGVRMQSALAHAAAEIERVTGERLDLDDPAQVPPDDPATYDLISSGDTLGTFQLESPGQRELVRNLRPRSFDDLALDISLFRPGPVAANMVDPLIKARDSRSGTRYAHRDLRPILAETEGQVVYHEQVIEIM
;
A
#
# COMPACT_ATOMS: atom_id res chain seq x y z
N ASP A 1 4.17 -3.58 34.45
CA ASP A 1 2.82 -3.67 33.86
C ASP A 1 2.80 -4.21 32.42
N GLU A 2 3.81 -4.95 31.97
CA GLU A 2 3.89 -5.55 30.63
C GLU A 2 3.91 -7.09 30.70
N LEU A 3 2.93 -7.68 31.40
CA LEU A 3 2.75 -9.12 31.37
C LEU A 3 1.67 -9.47 30.33
N PRO A 4 1.88 -10.49 29.48
CA PRO A 4 0.90 -10.90 28.48
C PRO A 4 -0.39 -11.35 29.16
N PHE A 5 -1.53 -10.82 28.69
CA PHE A 5 -2.85 -11.11 29.24
C PHE A 5 -3.47 -12.38 28.64
N GLU A 6 -3.35 -12.56 27.32
CA GLU A 6 -3.89 -13.71 26.60
C GLU A 6 -3.13 -13.94 25.28
N ALA A 7 -3.09 -15.19 24.82
CA ALA A 7 -2.60 -15.55 23.49
C ALA A 7 -3.74 -15.50 22.48
N ALA A 8 -3.62 -14.66 21.45
CA ALA A 8 -4.60 -14.52 20.39
C ALA A 8 -4.02 -14.94 19.03
N MET A 9 -4.89 -15.46 18.15
CA MET A 9 -4.48 -15.82 16.80
C MET A 9 -4.12 -14.60 15.96
N HIS A 10 -2.97 -14.69 15.27
CA HIS A 10 -2.61 -13.72 14.24
C HIS A 10 -3.58 -13.82 13.06
N PRO A 11 -4.29 -12.74 12.69
CA PRO A 11 -5.46 -12.81 11.81
C PRO A 11 -5.15 -13.24 10.37
N CYS A 12 -3.90 -13.08 9.91
CA CYS A 12 -3.49 -13.46 8.55
C CYS A 12 -2.40 -14.53 8.51
N GLY A 13 -1.81 -14.93 9.64
CA GLY A 13 -0.58 -15.73 9.63
C GLY A 13 -0.86 -17.21 9.41
N LEU A 14 -0.32 -17.79 8.34
CA LEU A 14 -0.36 -19.22 8.05
C LEU A 14 1.05 -19.81 8.06
N LEU A 15 1.22 -20.91 8.79
CA LEU A 15 2.45 -21.71 8.75
C LEU A 15 2.31 -22.83 7.72
N VAL A 16 3.28 -22.94 6.83
CA VAL A 16 3.35 -24.03 5.87
C VAL A 16 4.49 -24.96 6.27
N SER A 17 4.17 -26.23 6.52
CA SER A 17 5.15 -27.23 6.94
C SER A 17 4.65 -28.63 6.61
N ASP A 18 5.53 -29.61 6.75
CA ASP A 18 5.16 -31.02 6.69
C ASP A 18 4.40 -31.45 7.97
N ALA A 19 3.99 -32.72 8.01
CA ALA A 19 3.26 -33.29 9.14
C ALA A 19 4.06 -33.31 10.47
N ALA A 20 5.34 -32.92 10.47
CA ALA A 20 6.17 -32.81 11.68
C ALA A 20 6.00 -31.48 12.42
N LEU A 21 5.32 -30.47 11.88
CA LEU A 21 5.13 -29.17 12.54
C LEU A 21 4.58 -29.33 13.97
N VAL A 22 3.59 -30.20 14.13
CA VAL A 22 2.95 -30.50 15.43
C VAL A 22 3.89 -31.15 16.45
N ARG A 23 5.06 -31.64 16.01
CA ARG A 23 6.14 -32.15 16.88
C ARG A 23 7.22 -31.10 17.14
N ARG A 24 7.20 -29.97 16.44
CA ARG A 24 8.22 -28.91 16.51
C ARG A 24 7.75 -27.69 17.29
N THR A 25 6.44 -27.42 17.31
CA THR A 25 5.84 -26.35 18.11
C THR A 25 4.60 -26.87 18.86
N PRO A 26 4.39 -26.45 20.12
CA PRO A 26 3.13 -26.68 20.82
C PRO A 26 1.97 -26.05 20.05
N MET A 27 0.88 -26.80 19.91
CA MET A 27 -0.33 -26.34 19.22
C MET A 27 -1.40 -25.96 20.24
N ALA A 28 -2.21 -24.95 19.90
CA ALA A 28 -3.41 -24.55 20.60
C ALA A 28 -4.63 -24.70 19.67
N PRO A 29 -5.78 -25.17 20.18
CA PRO A 29 -7.01 -25.19 19.41
C PRO A 29 -7.45 -23.76 19.09
N THR A 30 -8.23 -23.61 18.03
CA THR A 30 -8.76 -22.32 17.60
C THR A 30 -10.27 -22.37 17.50
N THR A 31 -10.90 -21.22 17.30
CA THR A 31 -12.35 -21.14 17.04
C THR A 31 -12.72 -21.63 15.64
N VAL A 32 -11.74 -21.85 14.76
CA VAL A 32 -11.95 -22.34 13.39
C VAL A 32 -11.74 -23.85 13.36
N GLU A 33 -12.73 -24.57 12.87
CA GLU A 33 -12.69 -26.03 12.77
C GLU A 33 -11.50 -26.49 11.92
N ASN A 34 -10.79 -27.53 12.40
CA ASN A 34 -9.62 -28.11 11.75
C ASN A 34 -8.42 -27.18 11.56
N ILE A 35 -8.39 -26.02 12.23
CA ILE A 35 -7.23 -25.14 12.27
C ILE A 35 -6.69 -25.08 13.70
N ALA A 36 -5.41 -25.41 13.84
CA ALA A 36 -4.66 -25.28 15.08
C ALA A 36 -3.64 -24.14 14.96
N MET A 37 -3.41 -23.43 16.05
CA MET A 37 -2.47 -22.30 16.13
C MET A 37 -1.18 -22.76 16.79
N SER A 38 -0.02 -22.41 16.24
CA SER A 38 1.26 -22.56 16.94
C SER A 38 1.31 -21.60 18.13
N GLN A 39 1.82 -22.04 19.28
CA GLN A 39 2.04 -21.17 20.44
C GLN A 39 3.30 -20.30 20.33
N PHE A 40 4.18 -20.62 19.39
CA PHE A 40 5.32 -19.78 19.04
C PHE A 40 4.86 -18.50 18.37
N ASP A 41 5.52 -17.40 18.72
CA ASP A 41 5.28 -16.10 18.10
C ASP A 41 5.99 -16.00 16.74
N LYS A 42 6.04 -14.78 16.18
CA LYS A 42 6.64 -14.55 14.87
C LYS A 42 8.13 -14.89 14.85
N GLU A 43 8.86 -14.48 15.88
CA GLU A 43 10.33 -14.59 15.94
C GLU A 43 10.73 -16.06 16.13
N ASP A 44 10.05 -16.75 17.05
CA ASP A 44 10.23 -18.18 17.29
C ASP A 44 10.01 -19.01 16.01
N ILE A 45 8.97 -18.68 15.23
CA ILE A 45 8.69 -19.37 13.96
C ILE A 45 9.77 -19.11 12.92
N GLU A 46 10.27 -17.88 12.80
CA GLU A 46 11.36 -17.56 11.88
C GLU A 46 12.62 -18.38 12.22
N ASP A 47 12.94 -18.52 13.50
CA ASP A 47 14.07 -19.34 13.98
C ASP A 47 13.92 -20.83 13.66
N THR A 48 12.68 -21.33 13.58
CA THR A 48 12.44 -22.73 13.17
C THR A 48 12.65 -22.98 11.66
N GLY A 49 12.85 -21.93 10.86
CA GLY A 49 13.05 -22.01 9.42
C GLY A 49 11.80 -22.40 8.62
N HIS A 50 10.60 -22.31 9.23
CA HIS A 50 9.36 -22.60 8.51
C HIS A 50 8.88 -21.39 7.72
N PRO A 51 8.39 -21.58 6.48
CA PRO A 51 7.76 -20.51 5.74
C PRO A 51 6.45 -20.10 6.43
N LYS A 52 6.39 -18.81 6.78
CA LYS A 52 5.17 -18.11 7.17
C LYS A 52 4.64 -17.34 5.97
N ILE A 53 3.35 -17.47 5.70
CA ILE A 53 2.64 -16.72 4.66
C ILE A 53 1.52 -15.93 5.33
N ASP A 54 1.40 -14.64 5.00
CA ASP A 54 0.26 -13.85 5.45
C ASP A 54 -0.84 -13.84 4.38
N VAL A 55 -2.00 -14.38 4.72
CA VAL A 55 -3.22 -14.34 3.92
C VAL A 55 -4.06 -13.15 4.41
N ILE A 56 -3.96 -12.03 3.71
CA ILE A 56 -4.58 -10.76 4.12
C ILE A 56 -5.92 -10.58 3.41
N GLY A 57 -7.00 -10.47 4.18
CA GLY A 57 -8.33 -10.15 3.67
C GLY A 57 -8.46 -8.67 3.34
N VAL A 58 -8.17 -8.28 2.09
CA VAL A 58 -8.33 -6.89 1.63
C VAL A 58 -9.73 -6.67 1.07
N ARG A 59 -10.61 -6.02 1.84
CA ARG A 59 -12.01 -5.78 1.44
C ARG A 59 -12.16 -5.09 0.08
N MET A 60 -11.21 -4.23 -0.30
CA MET A 60 -11.24 -3.55 -1.58
C MET A 60 -11.06 -4.49 -2.77
N GLN A 61 -10.32 -5.59 -2.61
CA GLN A 61 -10.26 -6.62 -3.66
C GLN A 61 -11.62 -7.29 -3.86
N SER A 62 -12.37 -7.54 -2.77
CA SER A 62 -13.73 -8.06 -2.86
C SER A 62 -14.69 -7.06 -3.52
N ALA A 63 -14.53 -5.76 -3.25
CA ALA A 63 -15.32 -4.71 -3.88
C ALA A 63 -15.05 -4.63 -5.39
N LEU A 64 -13.78 -4.69 -5.81
CA LEU A 64 -13.39 -4.72 -7.23
C LEU A 64 -13.96 -5.95 -7.95
N ALA A 65 -13.85 -7.14 -7.35
CA ALA A 65 -14.41 -8.36 -7.91
C ALA A 65 -15.94 -8.28 -8.06
N HIS A 66 -16.64 -7.72 -7.07
CA HIS A 66 -18.08 -7.50 -7.15
C HIS A 66 -18.45 -6.50 -8.26
N ALA A 67 -17.72 -5.38 -8.37
CA ALA A 67 -17.95 -4.39 -9.40
C ALA A 67 -17.76 -4.96 -10.82
N ALA A 68 -16.68 -5.72 -11.05
CA ALA A 68 -16.44 -6.39 -12.33
C ALA A 68 -17.55 -7.40 -12.67
N ALA A 69 -18.01 -8.19 -11.68
CA ALA A 69 -19.11 -9.13 -11.88
C ALA A 69 -20.45 -8.42 -12.18
N GLU A 70 -20.71 -7.26 -11.56
CA GLU A 70 -21.91 -6.46 -11.85
C GLU A 70 -21.86 -5.83 -13.24
N ILE A 71 -20.68 -5.39 -13.70
CA ILE A 71 -20.48 -4.93 -15.09
C ILE A 71 -20.86 -6.06 -16.06
N GLU A 72 -20.28 -7.25 -15.89
CA GLU A 72 -20.60 -8.43 -16.73
C GLU A 72 -22.09 -8.78 -16.68
N ARG A 73 -22.72 -8.75 -15.51
CA ARG A 73 -24.14 -9.05 -15.34
C ARG A 73 -25.05 -8.08 -16.11
N VAL A 74 -24.66 -6.81 -16.20
CA VAL A 74 -25.50 -5.74 -16.81
C VAL A 74 -25.21 -5.56 -18.30
N THR A 75 -23.95 -5.62 -18.70
CA THR A 75 -23.54 -5.35 -20.09
C THR A 75 -23.35 -6.63 -20.92
N GLY A 76 -23.12 -7.78 -20.27
CA GLY A 76 -22.69 -9.01 -20.91
C GLY A 76 -21.20 -9.04 -21.28
N GLU A 77 -20.47 -7.97 -20.96
CA GLU A 77 -19.03 -7.85 -21.24
C GLU A 77 -18.23 -8.13 -19.98
N ARG A 78 -17.33 -9.10 -20.06
CA ARG A 78 -16.43 -9.42 -18.97
C ARG A 78 -15.25 -8.46 -18.95
N LEU A 79 -15.09 -7.73 -17.85
CA LEU A 79 -13.94 -6.87 -17.59
C LEU A 79 -12.78 -7.69 -17.02
N ASP A 80 -11.63 -7.62 -17.67
CA ASP A 80 -10.35 -8.09 -17.11
C ASP A 80 -9.60 -6.88 -16.52
N LEU A 81 -9.49 -6.85 -15.18
CA LEU A 81 -8.85 -5.74 -14.47
C LEU A 81 -7.32 -5.70 -14.70
N ASP A 82 -6.72 -6.82 -15.09
CA ASP A 82 -5.27 -6.92 -15.32
C ASP A 82 -4.90 -6.63 -16.79
N ASP A 83 -5.88 -6.44 -17.68
CA ASP A 83 -5.66 -6.11 -19.08
C ASP A 83 -5.51 -4.58 -19.28
N PRO A 84 -4.32 -4.05 -19.61
CA PRO A 84 -4.11 -2.61 -19.78
C PRO A 84 -4.86 -2.02 -20.97
N ALA A 85 -5.35 -2.85 -21.90
CA ALA A 85 -6.22 -2.38 -22.99
C ALA A 85 -7.63 -2.06 -22.49
N GLN A 86 -8.08 -2.72 -21.42
CA GLN A 86 -9.40 -2.52 -20.81
C GLN A 86 -9.34 -1.55 -19.63
N VAL A 87 -8.23 -1.58 -18.86
CA VAL A 87 -7.97 -0.68 -17.74
C VAL A 87 -6.63 0.04 -17.98
N PRO A 88 -6.61 1.11 -18.80
CA PRO A 88 -5.38 1.85 -19.09
C PRO A 88 -4.82 2.51 -17.82
N PRO A 89 -3.51 2.41 -17.55
CA PRO A 89 -2.90 3.02 -16.37
C PRO A 89 -2.84 4.55 -16.43
N ASP A 90 -3.03 5.13 -17.61
CA ASP A 90 -2.96 6.56 -17.90
C ASP A 90 -4.33 7.20 -18.22
N ASP A 91 -5.44 6.56 -17.82
CA ASP A 91 -6.80 7.06 -18.07
C ASP A 91 -7.04 8.47 -17.49
N PRO A 92 -7.22 9.51 -18.33
CA PRO A 92 -7.37 10.89 -17.86
C PRO A 92 -8.59 11.12 -16.98
N ALA A 93 -9.70 10.41 -17.23
CA ALA A 93 -10.93 10.55 -16.47
C ALA A 93 -10.75 10.11 -15.02
N THR A 94 -10.01 9.02 -14.79
CA THR A 94 -9.63 8.54 -13.46
C THR A 94 -8.77 9.57 -12.73
N TYR A 95 -7.75 10.16 -13.38
CA TYR A 95 -6.92 11.19 -12.74
C TYR A 95 -7.67 12.49 -12.46
N ASP A 96 -8.63 12.87 -13.30
CA ASP A 96 -9.49 14.03 -13.06
C ASP A 96 -10.40 13.81 -11.85
N LEU A 97 -10.99 12.61 -11.71
CA LEU A 97 -11.77 12.22 -10.52
C LEU A 97 -10.90 12.25 -9.24
N ILE A 98 -9.69 11.69 -9.30
CA ILE A 98 -8.79 11.70 -8.14
C ILE A 98 -8.38 13.14 -7.79
N SER A 99 -8.03 13.94 -8.79
CA SER A 99 -7.62 15.34 -8.62
C SER A 99 -8.74 16.24 -8.09
N SER A 100 -10.01 15.89 -8.27
CA SER A 100 -11.13 16.62 -7.65
C SER A 100 -11.23 16.36 -6.14
N GLY A 101 -10.57 15.30 -5.63
CA GLY A 101 -10.67 14.82 -4.25
C GLY A 101 -12.01 14.13 -3.95
N ASP A 102 -12.74 13.69 -4.97
CA ASP A 102 -13.97 12.90 -4.82
C ASP A 102 -13.66 11.40 -4.73
N THR A 103 -12.66 11.07 -3.91
CA THR A 103 -12.08 9.74 -3.73
C THR A 103 -12.66 8.95 -2.56
N LEU A 104 -13.88 9.29 -2.12
CA LEU A 104 -14.55 8.51 -1.07
C LEU A 104 -14.81 7.09 -1.60
N GLY A 105 -14.31 6.07 -0.90
CA GLY A 105 -14.37 4.68 -1.36
C GLY A 105 -13.27 4.29 -2.35
N THR A 106 -12.30 5.17 -2.61
CA THR A 106 -11.08 4.84 -3.36
C THR A 106 -9.98 4.42 -2.39
N PHE A 107 -9.43 3.22 -2.58
CA PHE A 107 -8.47 2.63 -1.65
C PHE A 107 -7.26 3.55 -1.43
N GLN A 108 -6.86 3.72 -0.17
CA GLN A 108 -5.78 4.61 0.30
C GLN A 108 -6.00 6.11 0.07
N LEU A 109 -7.00 6.53 -0.73
CA LEU A 109 -7.25 7.93 -1.09
C LEU A 109 -8.45 8.57 -0.38
N GLU A 110 -9.05 7.88 0.59
CA GLU A 110 -10.38 8.23 1.15
C GLU A 110 -10.37 9.20 2.34
N SER A 111 -9.25 9.29 3.09
CA SER A 111 -9.22 10.06 4.33
C SER A 111 -9.34 11.57 4.07
N PRO A 112 -9.91 12.38 4.98
CA PRO A 112 -10.07 13.82 4.76
C PRO A 112 -8.77 14.54 4.38
N GLY A 113 -7.65 14.21 5.05
CA GLY A 113 -6.36 14.82 4.75
C GLY A 113 -5.76 14.32 3.43
N GLN A 114 -5.95 13.06 3.08
CA GLN A 114 -5.52 12.53 1.79
C GLN A 114 -6.28 13.19 0.63
N ARG A 115 -7.60 13.38 0.81
CA ARG A 115 -8.47 14.08 -0.14
C ARG A 115 -8.05 15.53 -0.36
N GLU A 116 -7.57 16.20 0.68
CA GLU A 116 -6.98 17.53 0.57
C GLU A 116 -5.63 17.49 -0.15
N LEU A 117 -4.79 16.49 0.15
CA LEU A 117 -3.50 16.32 -0.51
C LEU A 117 -3.65 16.10 -2.01
N VAL A 118 -4.49 15.16 -2.48
CA VAL A 118 -4.68 14.89 -3.91
C VAL A 118 -5.23 16.11 -4.67
N ARG A 119 -6.06 16.95 -4.03
CA ARG A 119 -6.57 18.20 -4.62
C ARG A 119 -5.47 19.23 -4.86
N ASN A 120 -4.49 19.26 -3.96
CA ASN A 120 -3.35 20.18 -4.05
C ASN A 120 -2.26 19.61 -4.98
N LEU A 121 -1.97 18.31 -4.89
CA LEU A 121 -0.95 17.63 -5.68
C LEU A 121 -1.36 17.45 -7.15
N ARG A 122 -2.66 17.24 -7.40
CA ARG A 122 -3.28 17.02 -8.72
C ARG A 122 -2.56 15.93 -9.52
N PRO A 123 -2.59 14.68 -9.04
CA PRO A 123 -1.85 13.59 -9.65
C PRO A 123 -2.29 13.37 -11.11
N ARG A 124 -1.31 13.17 -12.00
CA ARG A 124 -1.51 12.95 -13.45
C ARG A 124 -0.88 11.66 -13.98
N SER A 125 -0.26 10.88 -13.11
CA SER A 125 0.39 9.63 -13.45
C SER A 125 0.33 8.66 -12.26
N PHE A 126 0.68 7.41 -12.52
CA PHE A 126 0.80 6.41 -11.45
C PHE A 126 1.89 6.79 -10.44
N ASP A 127 3.01 7.35 -10.92
CA ASP A 127 4.11 7.81 -10.07
C ASP A 127 3.66 8.94 -9.12
N ASP A 128 2.76 9.81 -9.57
CA ASP A 128 2.18 10.85 -8.71
C ASP A 128 1.34 10.25 -7.58
N LEU A 129 0.60 9.16 -7.85
CA LEU A 129 -0.19 8.46 -6.83
C LEU A 129 0.73 7.73 -5.84
N ALA A 130 1.79 7.09 -6.32
CA ALA A 130 2.80 6.46 -5.47
C ALA A 130 3.47 7.49 -4.53
N LEU A 131 3.77 8.67 -5.06
CA LEU A 131 4.32 9.80 -4.30
C LEU A 131 3.32 10.32 -3.26
N ASP A 132 2.06 10.53 -3.65
CA ASP A 132 0.96 10.97 -2.78
C ASP A 132 0.78 10.06 -1.56
N ILE A 133 0.70 8.74 -1.80
CA ILE A 133 0.56 7.70 -0.76
C ILE A 133 1.81 7.64 0.13
N SER A 134 2.98 7.87 -0.44
CA SER A 134 4.24 7.87 0.32
C SER A 134 4.37 9.07 1.24
N LEU A 135 3.87 10.23 0.80
CA LEU A 135 3.92 11.49 1.56
C LEU A 135 2.88 11.57 2.67
N PHE A 136 1.73 10.93 2.52
CA PHE A 136 0.69 10.94 3.56
C PHE A 136 0.94 9.90 4.66
N ARG A 137 2.13 9.99 5.27
CA ARG A 137 2.57 9.15 6.39
C ARG A 137 3.03 10.05 7.55
N PRO A 138 2.96 9.58 8.81
CA PRO A 138 3.29 10.42 9.97
C PRO A 138 4.66 11.07 9.91
N GLY A 139 5.70 10.35 9.43
CA GLY A 139 7.05 10.88 9.29
C GLY A 139 7.15 12.03 8.28
N PRO A 140 6.83 11.80 6.99
CA PRO A 140 6.88 12.84 5.96
C PRO A 140 6.00 14.06 6.26
N VAL A 141 4.81 13.86 6.84
CA VAL A 141 3.93 14.96 7.27
C VAL A 141 4.57 15.77 8.40
N ALA A 142 5.12 15.10 9.43
CA ALA A 142 5.80 15.78 10.53
C ALA A 142 7.07 16.52 10.09
N ALA A 143 7.76 16.03 9.05
CA ALA A 143 8.93 16.65 8.45
C ALA A 143 8.59 17.78 7.45
N ASN A 144 7.32 18.11 7.26
CA ASN A 144 6.83 19.09 6.28
C ASN A 144 7.35 18.85 4.85
N MET A 145 7.37 17.58 4.41
CA MET A 145 7.86 17.21 3.07
C MET A 145 6.85 17.54 1.95
N VAL A 146 5.57 17.68 2.30
CA VAL A 146 4.46 17.96 1.37
C VAL A 146 4.53 19.38 0.78
N ASP A 147 4.72 20.39 1.63
CA ASP A 147 4.71 21.80 1.22
C ASP A 147 5.73 22.15 0.13
N PRO A 148 7.02 21.74 0.23
CA PRO A 148 8.00 22.00 -0.80
C PRO A 148 7.65 21.33 -2.13
N LEU A 149 7.07 20.12 -2.08
CA LEU A 149 6.68 19.38 -3.28
C LEU A 149 5.57 20.12 -4.04
N ILE A 150 4.51 20.52 -3.33
CA ILE A 150 3.40 21.27 -3.93
C ILE A 150 3.93 22.59 -4.54
N LYS A 151 4.81 23.30 -3.82
CA LYS A 151 5.43 24.55 -4.31
C LYS A 151 6.30 24.35 -5.55
N ALA A 152 7.00 23.23 -5.66
CA ALA A 152 7.80 22.88 -6.82
C ALA A 152 6.90 22.67 -8.06
N ARG A 153 5.80 21.92 -7.89
CA ARG A 153 4.82 21.66 -8.95
C ARG A 153 4.04 22.89 -9.40
N ASP A 154 3.79 23.83 -8.49
CA ASP A 154 3.08 25.07 -8.78
C ASP A 154 3.85 26.03 -9.72
N SER A 155 4.99 25.60 -10.28
CA SER A 155 5.84 26.24 -11.31
C SER A 155 6.43 27.61 -10.93
N ARG A 156 5.93 28.26 -9.88
CA ARG A 156 6.36 29.58 -9.40
C ARG A 156 7.69 29.57 -8.67
N SER A 157 8.09 28.43 -8.08
CA SER A 157 9.32 28.32 -7.27
C SER A 157 10.43 27.51 -7.95
N GLY A 158 10.06 26.62 -8.88
CA GLY A 158 10.96 25.69 -9.53
C GLY A 158 11.56 24.64 -8.57
N THR A 159 11.86 23.47 -9.10
CA THR A 159 12.46 22.37 -8.33
C THR A 159 13.90 22.68 -7.97
N ARG A 160 14.24 22.58 -6.68
CA ARG A 160 15.62 22.77 -6.19
C ARG A 160 16.22 21.43 -5.82
N TYR A 161 17.42 21.18 -6.35
CA TYR A 161 18.19 19.97 -6.04
C TYR A 161 19.39 20.36 -5.18
N ALA A 162 19.72 19.54 -4.17
CA ALA A 162 20.86 19.81 -3.30
C ALA A 162 22.22 19.72 -4.02
N HIS A 163 22.31 18.89 -5.06
CA HIS A 163 23.49 18.76 -5.92
C HIS A 163 23.07 18.36 -7.35
N ARG A 164 23.89 18.69 -8.36
CA ARG A 164 23.59 18.37 -9.78
C ARG A 164 23.44 16.87 -10.02
N ASP A 165 24.26 16.07 -9.36
CA ASP A 165 24.27 14.61 -9.52
C ASP A 165 23.04 13.94 -8.90
N LEU A 166 22.33 14.64 -8.01
CA LEU A 166 21.06 14.17 -7.44
C LEU A 166 19.86 14.42 -8.35
N ARG A 167 20.00 15.28 -9.36
CA ARG A 167 18.91 15.58 -10.29
C ARG A 167 18.34 14.35 -10.99
N PRO A 168 19.14 13.43 -11.58
CA PRO A 168 18.58 12.24 -12.21
C PRO A 168 17.84 11.32 -11.23
N ILE A 169 18.29 11.25 -9.96
CA ILE A 169 17.72 10.37 -8.93
C ILE A 169 16.42 10.95 -8.35
N LEU A 170 16.38 12.26 -8.12
CA LEU A 170 15.29 12.94 -7.41
C LEU A 170 14.33 13.69 -8.33
N ALA A 171 14.42 13.49 -9.65
CA ALA A 171 13.57 14.20 -10.61
C ALA A 171 12.09 13.89 -10.38
N GLU A 172 11.76 12.61 -10.14
CA GLU A 172 10.39 12.13 -9.97
C GLU A 172 9.73 12.63 -8.66
N THR A 173 10.54 12.98 -7.66
CA THR A 173 10.10 13.45 -6.33
C THR A 173 10.38 14.93 -6.12
N GLU A 174 10.59 15.68 -7.19
CA GLU A 174 10.84 17.12 -7.17
C GLU A 174 11.97 17.53 -6.19
N GLY A 175 13.08 16.79 -6.22
CA GLY A 175 14.28 17.07 -5.44
C GLY A 175 14.23 16.58 -3.99
N GLN A 176 13.16 15.89 -3.59
CA GLN A 176 12.99 15.35 -2.23
C GLN A 176 13.37 13.86 -2.18
N VAL A 177 14.00 13.42 -1.10
CA VAL A 177 14.24 11.98 -0.88
C VAL A 177 13.00 11.38 -0.22
N VAL A 178 12.26 10.56 -0.96
CA VAL A 178 11.00 9.93 -0.52
C VAL A 178 11.12 8.42 -0.44
N TYR A 179 11.83 7.81 -1.39
CA TYR A 179 11.93 6.36 -1.53
C TYR A 179 13.26 5.83 -0.98
N HIS A 180 13.27 4.56 -0.54
CA HIS A 180 14.51 3.92 -0.09
C HIS A 180 15.47 3.66 -1.26
N GLU A 181 14.91 3.39 -2.44
CA GLU A 181 15.61 3.21 -3.70
C GLU A 181 16.46 4.44 -4.04
N GLN A 182 15.91 5.64 -3.81
CA GLN A 182 16.66 6.89 -3.96
C GLN A 182 17.84 6.98 -3.00
N VAL A 183 17.68 6.52 -1.76
CA VAL A 183 18.80 6.47 -0.79
C VAL A 183 19.89 5.52 -1.28
N ILE A 184 19.52 4.35 -1.81
CA ILE A 184 20.46 3.38 -2.35
C ILE A 184 21.23 3.95 -3.55
N GLU A 185 20.56 4.67 -4.46
CA GLU A 185 21.22 5.29 -5.63
C GLU A 185 22.13 6.47 -5.28
N ILE A 186 21.90 7.14 -4.15
CA ILE A 186 22.74 8.25 -3.66
C ILE A 186 24.05 7.73 -3.05
N MET A 187 24.03 6.55 -2.45
CA MET A 187 25.17 5.95 -1.73
C MET A 187 26.24 5.40 -2.69
#